data_AF-A0A9E1P4H5-F1
#
_entry.id   AF-A0A9E1P4H5-F1
#
_cell.length_a   1.000
_cell.length_b   1.000
_cell.length_c   1.000
_cell.angle_alpha   90.00
_cell.angle_beta   90.00
_cell.angle_gamma   90.00
#
_symmetry.space_group_name_H-M   'P 1'
#
loop_
_entity.id
_entity.type
_entity.pdbx_description
1 polymer ?
#
loop_
_entity_poly.entity_id
_entity_poly.type
_entity_poly.pdbx_seq_one_letter_code
_entity_poly.pdbx_strand_id
1 'polypeptide(L)'
;MSTIDLSKDPLMIDLRKSIDYMDISFINLLTERMRVASKTIFQKNKQQLNLIRSDARMKDMRELIEMSVELKLESSFFQKILELVFVDALVQYNQGEDDSAMDLICQELDLDQLRLTLLNLDKSLCLVLAERFKIVKRIGKYKHRLGIPPLDKVRWKQVLDHKVIIAKSVGVNPSLITDIFNAIHEVALSIEDQMMD
;
A
#
# COMPACT_ATOMS: atom_id res chain seq x y z
N MET A 1 -27.25 23.24 15.91
CA MET A 1 -25.77 23.15 16.00
C MET A 1 -25.20 23.45 14.63
N SER A 2 -24.28 24.41 14.51
CA SER A 2 -23.59 24.63 13.23
C SER A 2 -22.78 23.38 12.91
N THR A 3 -23.05 22.75 11.77
CA THR A 3 -22.21 21.69 11.23
C THR A 3 -20.82 22.26 10.97
N ILE A 4 -19.81 21.76 11.69
CA ILE A 4 -18.43 22.19 11.51
C ILE A 4 -17.97 21.71 10.14
N ASP A 5 -17.69 22.65 9.24
CA ASP A 5 -17.18 22.36 7.91
C ASP A 5 -15.67 22.13 7.95
N LEU A 6 -15.28 20.86 8.12
CA LEU A 6 -13.90 20.41 8.11
C LEU A 6 -13.16 20.64 6.78
N SER A 7 -13.85 21.02 5.69
CA SER A 7 -13.18 21.35 4.42
C SER A 7 -12.48 22.71 4.44
N LYS A 8 -12.88 23.59 5.37
CA LYS A 8 -12.32 24.94 5.55
C LYS A 8 -11.45 25.06 6.81
N ASP A 9 -11.36 24.00 7.61
CA ASP A 9 -10.56 23.98 8.83
C ASP A 9 -9.05 23.87 8.50
N PRO A 10 -8.21 24.83 8.89
CA PRO A 10 -6.79 24.85 8.53
C PRO A 10 -6.02 23.61 8.98
N LEU A 11 -6.27 23.14 10.22
CA LEU A 11 -5.58 21.97 10.76
C LEU A 11 -5.98 20.69 10.01
N MET A 12 -7.27 20.53 9.71
CA MET A 12 -7.76 19.41 8.93
C MET A 12 -7.22 19.41 7.50
N ILE A 13 -7.12 20.59 6.88
CA ILE A 13 -6.50 20.75 5.55
C ILE A 13 -5.06 20.24 5.58
N ASP A 14 -4.26 20.67 6.55
CA ASP A 14 -2.85 20.27 6.68
C ASP A 14 -2.67 18.77 6.97
N LEU A 15 -3.51 18.21 7.85
CA LEU A 15 -3.49 16.78 8.15
C LEU A 15 -3.88 15.94 6.92
N ARG A 16 -4.90 16.35 6.18
CA ARG A 16 -5.33 15.67 4.94
C ARG A 16 -4.25 15.76 3.86
N LYS A 17 -3.60 16.91 3.71
CA LYS A 17 -2.47 17.09 2.80
C LYS A 17 -1.30 16.18 3.15
N SER A 18 -1.03 15.98 4.45
CA SER A 18 -0.02 15.03 4.92
C SER A 18 -0.37 13.59 4.55
N ILE A 19 -1.63 13.18 4.72
CA ILE A 19 -2.13 11.87 4.24
C ILE A 19 -1.94 11.75 2.73
N ASP A 20 -2.30 12.79 1.96
CA ASP A 20 -2.19 12.74 0.50
C ASP A 20 -0.74 12.57 0.01
N TYR A 21 0.24 13.20 0.66
CA TYR A 21 1.66 12.99 0.35
C TYR A 21 2.14 11.56 0.62
N MET A 22 1.71 10.99 1.75
CA MET A 22 2.06 9.60 2.09
C MET A 22 1.39 8.61 1.14
N ASP A 23 0.14 8.85 0.77
CA ASP A 23 -0.59 8.02 -0.18
C ASP A 23 0.06 8.04 -1.58
N ILE A 24 0.54 9.20 -2.05
CA ILE A 24 1.30 9.30 -3.31
C ILE A 24 2.62 8.54 -3.21
N SER A 25 3.33 8.70 -2.08
CA SER A 25 4.59 7.98 -1.84
C SER A 25 4.38 6.47 -1.82
N PHE A 26 3.29 6.01 -1.20
CA PHE A 26 2.89 4.60 -1.19
C PHE A 26 2.62 4.08 -2.60
N ILE A 27 1.88 4.83 -3.43
CA ILE A 27 1.60 4.43 -4.82
C ILE A 27 2.89 4.33 -5.64
N ASN A 28 3.81 5.29 -5.50
CA ASN A 28 5.09 5.26 -6.22
C ASN A 28 5.97 4.08 -5.79
N LEU A 29 6.04 3.79 -4.48
CA LEU A 29 6.72 2.59 -3.98
C LEU A 29 6.08 1.31 -4.52
N LEU A 30 4.74 1.27 -4.60
CA LEU A 30 4.01 0.15 -5.16
C LEU A 30 4.32 -0.04 -6.65
N THR A 31 4.39 1.04 -7.43
CA THR A 31 4.79 0.99 -8.85
C THR A 31 6.16 0.35 -9.03
N GLU A 32 7.17 0.80 -8.27
CA GLU A 32 8.50 0.21 -8.34
C GLU A 32 8.50 -1.26 -7.89
N ARG A 33 7.73 -1.57 -6.84
CA ARG A 33 7.58 -2.94 -6.35
C ARG A 33 6.95 -3.85 -7.41
N MET A 34 5.94 -3.39 -8.15
CA MET A 34 5.34 -4.15 -9.25
C MET A 34 6.37 -4.43 -10.35
N ARG A 35 7.16 -3.43 -10.75
CA ARG A 35 8.22 -3.59 -11.75
C ARG A 35 9.27 -4.64 -11.34
N VAL A 36 9.71 -4.61 -10.08
CA VAL A 36 10.68 -5.60 -9.57
C VAL A 36 10.03 -6.98 -9.44
N ALA A 37 8.75 -7.06 -9.07
CA ALA A 37 8.01 -8.31 -9.00
C ALA A 37 7.87 -8.98 -10.37
N SER A 38 7.51 -8.23 -11.42
CA SER A 38 7.42 -8.75 -12.80
C SER A 38 8.77 -9.33 -13.26
N LYS A 39 9.88 -8.63 -13.01
CA LYS A 39 11.24 -9.12 -13.31
C LYS A 39 11.58 -10.41 -12.55
N THR A 40 11.16 -10.49 -11.28
CA THR A 40 11.38 -11.67 -10.44
C THR A 40 10.59 -12.87 -10.97
N ILE A 41 9.32 -12.67 -11.33
CA ILE A 41 8.45 -13.71 -11.89
C ILE A 41 9.00 -14.20 -13.23
N PHE A 42 9.39 -13.28 -14.12
CA PHE A 42 10.02 -13.60 -15.40
C PHE A 42 11.28 -14.48 -15.24
N GLN A 43 12.23 -14.05 -14.38
CA GLN A 43 13.45 -14.80 -14.12
C GLN A 43 13.20 -16.19 -13.54
N LYS A 44 12.27 -16.30 -12.59
CA LYS A 44 11.89 -17.60 -12.02
C LYS A 44 11.25 -18.51 -13.06
N ASN A 45 10.39 -18.00 -13.94
CA ASN A 45 9.80 -18.81 -15.01
C ASN A 45 10.84 -19.30 -16.01
N LYS A 46 11.78 -18.44 -16.43
CA LYS A 46 12.90 -18.81 -17.30
C LYS A 46 13.73 -19.96 -16.73
N GLN A 47 13.91 -19.96 -15.41
CA GLN A 47 14.64 -20.98 -14.66
C GLN A 47 13.74 -22.15 -14.19
N GLN A 48 12.46 -22.19 -14.58
CA GLN A 48 11.47 -23.19 -14.16
C GLN A 48 11.32 -23.35 -12.63
N LEU A 49 11.53 -22.25 -11.89
CA LEU A 49 11.43 -22.19 -10.44
C LEU A 49 9.99 -21.97 -9.97
N ASN A 50 9.70 -22.39 -8.74
CA ASN A 50 8.41 -22.15 -8.11
C ASN A 50 8.19 -20.65 -7.82
N LEU A 51 7.13 -20.08 -8.38
CA LEU A 51 6.76 -18.66 -8.20
C LEU A 51 6.17 -18.37 -6.82
N ILE A 52 5.45 -19.35 -6.25
CA ILE A 52 4.60 -19.18 -5.07
C ILE A 52 5.41 -19.31 -3.79
N ARG A 53 6.36 -20.25 -3.73
CA ARG A 53 7.01 -20.62 -2.48
C ARG A 53 8.52 -20.75 -2.60
N SER A 54 9.23 -20.09 -1.69
CA SER A 54 10.65 -20.30 -1.40
C SER A 54 10.90 -20.06 0.08
N ASP A 55 11.88 -20.76 0.67
CA ASP A 55 12.23 -20.58 2.10
C ASP A 55 12.68 -19.15 2.40
N ALA A 56 13.37 -18.52 1.46
CA ALA A 56 13.78 -17.12 1.55
C ALA A 56 12.55 -16.18 1.67
N ARG A 57 11.53 -16.35 0.81
CA ARG A 57 10.32 -15.52 0.92
C ARG A 57 9.55 -15.76 2.21
N MET A 58 9.52 -17.00 2.72
CA MET A 58 8.89 -17.29 4.01
C MET A 58 9.60 -16.58 5.17
N LYS A 59 10.94 -16.49 5.12
CA LYS A 59 11.73 -15.72 6.09
C LYS A 59 11.44 -14.22 5.97
N ASP A 60 11.46 -13.68 4.75
CA ASP A 60 11.18 -12.26 4.48
C ASP A 60 9.78 -11.87 4.97
N MET A 61 8.77 -12.73 4.76
CA MET A 61 7.41 -12.51 5.26
C MET A 61 7.36 -12.44 6.79
N ARG A 62 8.09 -13.30 7.51
CA ARG A 62 8.13 -13.23 8.98
C ARG A 62 8.74 -11.92 9.44
N GLU A 63 9.87 -11.52 8.86
CA GLU A 63 10.55 -10.26 9.19
C GLU A 63 9.65 -9.04 8.93
N LEU A 64 8.95 -9.03 7.80
CA LEU A 64 8.00 -7.96 7.44
C LEU A 64 6.82 -7.87 8.42
N ILE A 65 6.30 -9.01 8.87
CA ILE A 65 5.19 -9.05 9.83
C ILE A 65 5.67 -8.63 11.22
N GLU A 66 6.83 -9.11 11.68
CA GLU A 66 7.44 -8.67 12.94
C GLU A 66 7.67 -7.15 12.95
N MET A 67 8.25 -6.61 11.88
CA MET A 67 8.44 -5.16 11.71
C MET A 67 7.11 -4.40 11.74
N SER A 68 6.05 -4.93 11.12
CA SER A 68 4.75 -4.26 11.13
C SER A 68 4.19 -4.12 12.57
N VAL A 69 4.35 -5.16 13.39
CA VAL A 69 3.93 -5.15 14.80
C VAL A 69 4.75 -4.15 15.61
N GLU A 70 6.07 -4.11 15.42
CA GLU A 70 6.96 -3.13 16.08
C GLU A 70 6.57 -1.68 15.75
N LEU A 71 6.15 -1.44 14.51
CA LEU A 71 5.64 -0.15 14.04
C LEU A 71 4.20 0.15 14.46
N LYS A 72 3.56 -0.74 15.24
CA LYS A 72 2.17 -0.64 15.71
C LYS A 72 1.14 -0.69 14.57
N LEU A 73 1.47 -1.41 13.50
CA LEU A 73 0.51 -1.83 12.48
C LEU A 73 -0.08 -3.19 12.85
N GLU A 74 -1.34 -3.39 12.53
CA GLU A 74 -1.95 -4.72 12.66
C GLU A 74 -1.28 -5.69 11.66
N SER A 75 -0.80 -6.83 12.16
CA SER A 75 -0.12 -7.84 11.34
C SER A 75 -1.04 -8.40 10.25
N SER A 76 -2.31 -8.65 10.58
CA SER A 76 -3.29 -9.18 9.63
C SER A 76 -3.53 -8.21 8.46
N PHE A 77 -3.58 -6.90 8.75
CA PHE A 77 -3.71 -5.86 7.74
C PHE A 77 -2.49 -5.82 6.83
N PHE A 78 -1.28 -5.80 7.39
CA PHE A 78 -0.08 -5.73 6.54
C PHE A 78 0.13 -7.02 5.74
N GLN A 79 -0.22 -8.18 6.31
CA GLN A 79 -0.27 -9.45 5.58
C GLN A 79 -1.23 -9.37 4.39
N LYS A 80 -2.44 -8.83 4.57
CA LYS A 80 -3.42 -8.61 3.49
C LYS A 80 -2.85 -7.71 2.38
N ILE A 81 -2.13 -6.64 2.74
CA ILE A 81 -1.46 -5.79 1.73
C ILE A 81 -0.43 -6.60 0.93
N LEU A 82 0.43 -7.36 1.59
CA LEU A 82 1.46 -8.18 0.94
C LEU A 82 0.85 -9.27 0.03
N GLU A 83 -0.29 -9.84 0.42
CA GLU A 83 -1.04 -10.81 -0.38
C GLU A 83 -1.64 -10.16 -1.64
N LEU A 84 -2.34 -9.03 -1.49
CA LEU A 84 -2.94 -8.30 -2.62
C LEU A 84 -1.90 -7.96 -3.70
N VAL A 85 -0.75 -7.40 -3.30
CA VAL A 85 0.33 -7.03 -4.24
C VAL A 85 1.04 -8.24 -4.85
N PHE A 86 1.01 -9.40 -4.18
CA PHE A 86 1.56 -10.63 -4.73
C PHE A 86 0.62 -11.25 -5.77
N VAL A 87 -0.67 -11.36 -5.45
CA VAL A 87 -1.70 -11.88 -6.35
C VAL A 87 -1.79 -11.03 -7.61
N ASP A 88 -1.81 -9.71 -7.46
CA ASP A 88 -1.88 -8.81 -8.62
C ASP A 88 -0.66 -8.95 -9.55
N ALA A 89 0.55 -9.06 -9.00
CA ALA A 89 1.76 -9.28 -9.79
C ALA A 89 1.71 -10.60 -10.60
N LEU A 90 1.16 -11.68 -10.03
CA LEU A 90 0.97 -12.94 -10.76
C LEU A 90 -0.08 -12.81 -11.87
N VAL A 91 -1.19 -12.13 -11.59
CA VAL A 91 -2.27 -11.92 -12.57
C VAL A 91 -1.75 -11.09 -13.75
N GLN A 92 -1.05 -9.99 -13.48
CA GLN A 92 -0.50 -9.13 -14.53
C GLN A 92 0.52 -9.86 -15.41
N TYR A 93 1.41 -10.66 -14.81
CA TYR A 93 2.36 -11.46 -15.59
C TYR A 93 1.66 -12.43 -16.55
N ASN A 94 0.59 -13.09 -16.10
CA ASN A 94 -0.16 -14.04 -16.92
C ASN A 94 -0.99 -13.37 -18.05
N GLN A 95 -1.19 -12.06 -18.01
CA GLN A 95 -1.95 -11.30 -19.02
C GLN A 95 -1.10 -10.83 -20.21
N GLY A 96 0.21 -11.14 -20.21
CA GLY A 96 1.07 -11.07 -21.39
C GLY A 96 1.76 -9.72 -21.60
N GLU A 97 3.06 -9.69 -21.33
CA GLU A 97 3.99 -8.77 -22.00
C GLU A 97 4.76 -9.54 -23.08
N ASP A 98 5.31 -8.80 -24.04
CA ASP A 98 6.28 -9.34 -25.00
C ASP A 98 7.54 -9.79 -24.25
N ASP A 99 7.65 -11.10 -24.03
CA ASP A 99 8.77 -11.74 -23.34
C ASP A 99 10.14 -11.33 -23.92
N SER A 100 10.21 -10.88 -25.18
CA SER A 100 11.47 -10.48 -25.82
C SER A 100 12.04 -9.16 -25.27
N ALA A 101 11.18 -8.18 -24.98
CA ALA A 101 11.61 -6.91 -24.37
C ALA A 101 12.03 -7.13 -22.90
N MET A 102 11.30 -8.00 -22.19
CA MET A 102 11.61 -8.30 -20.80
C MET A 102 12.88 -9.15 -20.65
N ASP A 103 13.16 -10.05 -21.60
CA ASP A 103 14.40 -10.83 -21.62
C ASP A 103 15.62 -9.92 -21.73
N LEU A 104 15.61 -8.94 -22.64
CA LEU A 104 16.69 -7.94 -22.78
C LEU A 104 16.90 -7.13 -21.49
N ILE A 105 15.83 -6.73 -20.81
CA ILE A 105 15.90 -5.98 -19.54
C ILE A 105 16.44 -6.85 -18.39
N CYS A 106 16.18 -8.16 -18.44
CA CYS A 106 16.47 -9.07 -17.34
C CYS A 106 17.77 -9.87 -17.51
N GLN A 107 18.46 -9.78 -18.65
CA GLN A 107 19.60 -10.63 -19.03
C GLN A 107 20.69 -10.78 -17.96
N GLU A 108 20.87 -9.81 -17.06
CA GLU A 108 21.91 -9.81 -16.02
C GLU A 108 21.37 -9.70 -14.57
N LEU A 109 20.05 -9.79 -14.36
CA LEU A 109 19.48 -9.57 -13.02
C LEU A 109 19.56 -10.83 -12.16
N ASP A 110 20.26 -10.70 -11.02
CA ASP A 110 20.33 -11.72 -9.98
C ASP A 110 19.03 -11.79 -9.17
N LEU A 111 18.49 -13.00 -9.00
CA LEU A 111 17.28 -13.26 -8.21
C LEU A 111 17.45 -12.83 -6.74
N ASP A 112 18.65 -12.93 -6.18
CA ASP A 112 18.91 -12.49 -4.81
C ASP A 112 18.87 -10.96 -4.69
N GLN A 113 19.41 -10.23 -5.66
CA GLN A 113 19.31 -8.77 -5.71
C GLN A 113 17.86 -8.30 -5.88
N LEU A 114 17.10 -8.95 -6.76
CA LEU A 114 15.68 -8.67 -6.94
C LEU A 114 14.89 -8.93 -5.66
N ARG A 115 15.17 -10.03 -4.96
CA ARG A 115 14.55 -10.37 -3.68
C ARG A 115 14.86 -9.32 -2.61
N LEU A 116 16.13 -8.92 -2.47
CA LEU A 116 16.51 -7.87 -1.52
C LEU A 116 15.83 -6.54 -1.84
N THR A 117 15.72 -6.20 -3.12
CA THR A 117 15.00 -5.00 -3.57
C THR A 117 13.51 -5.08 -3.22
N LEU A 118 12.85 -6.22 -3.48
CA LEU A 118 11.46 -6.45 -3.07
C LEU A 118 11.28 -6.33 -1.55
N LEU A 119 12.16 -6.94 -0.76
CA LEU A 119 12.11 -6.84 0.69
C LEU A 119 12.21 -5.37 1.15
N ASN A 120 13.15 -4.60 0.60
CA ASN A 120 13.32 -3.19 0.96
C ASN A 120 12.12 -2.32 0.55
N LEU A 121 11.50 -2.60 -0.60
CA LEU A 121 10.28 -1.93 -1.03
C LEU A 121 9.10 -2.29 -0.12
N ASP A 122 8.92 -3.57 0.21
CA ASP A 122 7.89 -4.05 1.13
C ASP A 122 8.08 -3.39 2.53
N LYS A 123 9.32 -3.27 3.04
CA LYS A 123 9.64 -2.53 4.27
C LYS A 123 9.27 -1.05 4.17
N SER A 124 9.54 -0.42 3.03
CA SER A 124 9.22 1.00 2.80
C SER A 124 7.71 1.24 2.75
N LEU A 125 6.95 0.33 2.14
CA LEU A 125 5.48 0.35 2.19
C LEU A 125 4.96 0.27 3.63
N CYS A 126 5.54 -0.61 4.45
CA CYS A 126 5.24 -0.74 5.87
C CYS A 126 5.46 0.58 6.63
N LEU A 127 6.62 1.20 6.45
CA LEU A 127 6.98 2.47 7.10
C LEU A 127 6.03 3.61 6.73
N VAL A 128 5.70 3.75 5.44
CA VAL A 128 4.77 4.80 4.98
C VAL A 128 3.38 4.60 5.59
N LEU A 129 2.89 3.36 5.66
CA LEU A 129 1.61 3.06 6.31
C LEU A 129 1.64 3.36 7.82
N ALA A 130 2.74 3.04 8.51
CA ALA A 130 2.90 3.34 9.92
C ALA A 130 2.86 4.85 10.21
N GLU A 131 3.60 5.65 9.43
CA GLU A 131 3.55 7.12 9.55
C GLU A 131 2.16 7.66 9.20
N ARG A 132 1.51 7.10 8.18
CA ARG A 132 0.15 7.48 7.80
C ARG A 132 -0.83 7.32 8.94
N PHE A 133 -0.78 6.20 9.66
CA PHE A 133 -1.71 5.96 10.77
C PHE A 133 -1.41 6.81 12.02
N LYS A 134 -0.19 7.32 12.20
CA LYS A 134 0.07 8.36 13.22
C LYS A 134 -0.72 9.63 12.92
N ILE A 135 -0.84 10.02 11.65
CA ILE A 135 -1.66 11.17 11.23
C ILE A 135 -3.15 10.86 11.38
N VAL A 136 -3.60 9.65 11.02
CA VAL A 136 -4.99 9.21 11.26
C VAL A 136 -5.36 9.32 12.74
N LYS A 137 -4.48 8.89 13.67
CA LYS A 137 -4.71 9.04 15.11
C LYS A 137 -4.89 10.50 15.53
N ARG A 138 -4.14 11.43 14.92
CA ARG A 138 -4.31 12.88 15.15
C ARG A 138 -5.64 13.39 14.61
N ILE A 139 -6.06 12.92 13.43
CA ILE A 139 -7.36 13.24 12.83
C ILE A 139 -8.50 12.73 13.74
N GLY A 140 -8.44 11.48 14.20
CA GLY A 140 -9.45 10.89 15.09
C GLY A 140 -9.62 11.68 16.39
N LYS A 141 -8.51 11.97 17.09
CA LYS A 141 -8.52 12.83 18.29
C LYS A 141 -9.11 14.22 18.02
N TYR A 142 -8.84 14.78 16.85
CA TYR A 142 -9.34 16.11 16.52
C TYR A 142 -10.83 16.10 16.20
N LYS A 143 -11.31 15.13 15.41
CA LYS A 143 -12.75 14.91 15.18
C LYS A 143 -13.51 14.64 16.48
N HIS A 144 -12.95 13.83 17.38
CA HIS A 144 -13.54 13.52 18.68
C HIS A 144 -13.77 14.80 19.50
N ARG A 145 -12.75 15.67 19.61
CA ARG A 145 -12.88 16.97 20.31
C ARG A 145 -13.97 17.87 19.74
N LEU A 146 -14.33 17.69 18.47
CA LEU A 146 -15.36 18.46 17.78
C LEU A 146 -16.72 17.74 17.74
N GLY A 147 -16.84 16.54 18.30
CA GLY A 147 -18.05 15.71 18.24
C GLY A 147 -18.38 15.22 16.82
N ILE A 148 -17.37 15.06 15.96
CA ILE A 148 -17.55 14.65 14.56
C ILE A 148 -17.27 13.14 14.45
N PRO A 149 -18.14 12.34 13.81
CA PRO A 149 -17.92 10.91 13.64
C PRO A 149 -16.73 10.61 12.70
N PRO A 150 -16.09 9.44 12.82
CA PRO A 150 -14.98 9.05 11.94
C PRO A 150 -15.34 9.02 10.45
N LEU A 151 -16.49 8.44 10.12
CA LEU A 151 -16.88 8.17 8.74
C LEU A 151 -17.42 9.41 8.02
N ASP A 152 -16.74 9.78 6.94
CA ASP A 152 -17.20 10.75 5.94
C ASP A 152 -17.22 10.09 4.56
N LYS A 153 -18.39 9.58 4.16
CA LYS A 153 -18.56 8.81 2.92
C LYS A 153 -18.26 9.64 1.67
N VAL A 154 -18.63 10.92 1.67
CA VAL A 154 -18.43 11.80 0.51
C VAL A 154 -16.95 12.09 0.33
N ARG A 155 -16.25 12.42 1.42
CA ARG A 155 -14.80 12.61 1.39
C ARG A 155 -14.07 11.34 1.01
N TRP A 156 -14.47 10.18 1.56
CA TRP A 156 -13.82 8.91 1.23
C TRP A 156 -13.91 8.60 -0.26
N LYS A 157 -15.09 8.76 -0.87
CA LYS A 157 -15.25 8.59 -2.31
C LYS A 157 -14.29 9.49 -3.11
N GLN A 158 -14.16 10.76 -2.74
CA GLN A 158 -13.22 11.68 -3.39
C GLN A 158 -11.75 11.25 -3.23
N VAL A 159 -11.35 10.74 -2.06
CA VAL A 159 -10.00 10.18 -1.85
C VAL A 159 -9.80 9.03 -2.83
N LEU A 160 -10.70 8.05 -2.81
CA LEU A 160 -10.56 6.81 -3.58
C LEU A 160 -10.54 7.08 -5.08
N ASP A 161 -11.47 7.90 -5.59
CA ASP A 161 -11.53 8.30 -7.00
C ASP A 161 -10.20 8.95 -7.43
N HIS A 162 -9.62 9.81 -6.60
CA HIS A 162 -8.34 10.45 -6.87
C HIS A 162 -7.17 9.44 -6.88
N LYS A 163 -7.11 8.48 -5.94
CA LYS A 163 -6.06 7.45 -5.94
C LYS A 163 -6.17 6.53 -7.15
N VAL A 164 -7.38 6.19 -7.58
CA VAL A 164 -7.63 5.42 -8.81
C VAL A 164 -7.13 6.17 -10.05
N ILE A 165 -7.31 7.49 -10.12
CA ILE A 165 -6.77 8.30 -11.23
C ILE A 165 -5.24 8.26 -11.25
N ILE A 166 -4.60 8.46 -10.09
CA ILE A 166 -3.13 8.40 -9.98
C ILE A 166 -2.61 7.01 -10.37
N ALA A 167 -3.26 5.95 -9.89
CA ALA A 167 -2.90 4.57 -10.21
C ALA A 167 -2.83 4.33 -11.73
N LYS A 168 -3.88 4.77 -12.45
CA LYS A 168 -3.93 4.70 -13.92
C LYS A 168 -2.77 5.45 -14.57
N SER A 169 -2.43 6.64 -14.07
CA SER A 169 -1.36 7.44 -14.68
C SER A 169 0.04 6.87 -14.46
N VAL A 170 0.22 6.00 -13.46
CA VAL A 170 1.51 5.33 -13.19
C VAL A 170 1.51 3.84 -13.53
N GLY A 171 0.49 3.36 -14.25
CA GLY A 171 0.41 1.97 -14.72
C GLY A 171 0.10 0.93 -13.64
N VAL A 172 -0.43 1.33 -12.49
CA VAL A 172 -0.86 0.39 -11.43
C VAL A 172 -2.32 0.02 -11.64
N ASN A 173 -2.65 -1.27 -11.46
CA ASN A 173 -4.02 -1.78 -11.59
C ASN A 173 -5.00 -0.99 -10.68
N PRO A 174 -6.02 -0.33 -11.25
CA PRO A 174 -7.03 0.40 -10.48
C PRO A 174 -7.80 -0.45 -9.46
N SER A 175 -8.01 -1.74 -9.74
CA SER A 175 -8.68 -2.65 -8.82
C SER A 175 -7.82 -2.91 -7.58
N LEU A 176 -6.53 -3.20 -7.76
CA LEU A 176 -5.57 -3.36 -6.66
C LEU A 176 -5.56 -2.13 -5.74
N ILE A 177 -5.51 -0.94 -6.33
CA ILE A 177 -5.51 0.32 -5.57
C ILE A 177 -6.82 0.50 -4.81
N THR A 178 -7.95 0.13 -5.41
CA THR A 178 -9.24 0.17 -4.72
C THR A 178 -9.24 -0.74 -3.49
N ASP A 179 -8.78 -1.98 -3.64
CA ASP A 179 -8.76 -2.97 -2.55
C ASP A 179 -7.80 -2.56 -1.41
N ILE A 180 -6.61 -2.09 -1.77
CA ILE A 180 -5.61 -1.60 -0.80
C ILE A 180 -6.15 -0.40 -0.03
N PHE A 181 -6.68 0.60 -0.72
CA PHE A 181 -7.13 1.83 -0.05
C PHE A 181 -8.39 1.61 0.78
N ASN A 182 -9.27 0.69 0.39
CA ASN A 182 -10.37 0.26 1.25
C ASN A 182 -9.87 -0.43 2.53
N ALA A 183 -8.90 -1.36 2.42
CA ALA A 183 -8.30 -1.97 3.62
C ALA A 183 -7.62 -0.94 4.53
N ILE A 184 -6.93 0.05 3.95
CA ILE A 184 -6.34 1.18 4.69
C ILE A 184 -7.43 2.01 5.38
N HIS A 185 -8.56 2.23 4.73
CA HIS A 185 -9.68 2.99 5.28
C HIS A 185 -10.37 2.27 6.43
N GLU A 186 -10.57 0.96 6.33
CA GLU A 186 -11.11 0.11 7.40
C GLU A 186 -10.28 0.26 8.68
N VAL A 187 -8.95 0.14 8.57
CA VAL A 187 -8.04 0.35 9.71
C VAL A 187 -8.10 1.79 10.22
N ALA A 188 -8.19 2.77 9.31
CA ALA A 188 -8.27 4.17 9.72
C ALA A 188 -9.55 4.46 10.53
N LEU A 189 -10.69 3.92 10.11
CA LEU A 189 -11.95 4.02 10.85
C LEU A 189 -11.84 3.37 12.23
N SER A 190 -11.25 2.18 12.32
CA SER A 190 -11.03 1.50 13.61
C SER A 190 -10.15 2.32 14.55
N ILE A 191 -9.05 2.91 14.05
CA ILE A 191 -8.18 3.78 14.85
C ILE A 191 -8.92 5.02 15.32
N GLU A 192 -9.71 5.67 14.44
CA GLU A 192 -10.47 6.86 14.80
C GLU A 192 -11.57 6.56 15.81
N ASP A 193 -12.25 5.42 15.68
CA ASP A 193 -13.29 4.95 16.60
C ASP A 193 -12.74 4.70 18.01
N GLN A 194 -11.55 4.09 18.13
CA GLN A 194 -10.83 3.94 19.40
C GLN A 194 -10.44 5.28 20.07
N MET A 195 -10.52 6.41 19.36
CA MET A 195 -10.28 7.74 19.96
C MET A 195 -11.60 8.41 20.39
N MET A 196 -12.74 7.79 20.13
CA MET A 196 -14.06 8.27 20.52
C MET A 196 -14.49 7.79 21.90
N ASP A 197 -13.90 6.68 22.35
CA ASP A 197 -13.99 6.12 23.72
C ASP A 197 -13.04 6.84 24.69
#